data_AF-A0AAN6RYA2-F1
#
_entry.id   AF-A0AAN6RYA2-F1
#
_cell.length_a   1.000
_cell.length_b   1.000
_cell.length_c   1.000
_cell.angle_alpha   90.00
_cell.angle_beta   90.00
_cell.angle_gamma   90.00
#
_symmetry.space_group_name_H-M   'P 1'
#
loop_
_entity.id
_entity.type
_entity.pdbx_description
1 polymer ?
#
loop_
_entity_poly.entity_id
_entity_poly.type
_entity_poly.pdbx_seq_one_letter_code
_entity_poly.pdbx_strand_id
1 'polypeptide(L)'
;VGQIAGPVHGGGVWPPREWFPTLLRASQHIGALPSTLGRHNDIDWIPVDILSQIIVEIAEYVIGRPARTGASMVFNIANPETVPFESLLPHLTGIAINTVPCGEWVRLLQQSATNRPTAPGTPGVKLLGLYRSAFTPGKSPF
;
A
#
# COMPACT_ATOMS: atom_id res chain seq x y z
N VAL A 1 -7.60 -8.55 -8.48
CA VAL A 1 -7.55 -7.10 -8.25
C VAL A 1 -6.26 -6.79 -7.52
N GLY A 2 -5.53 -5.75 -7.92
CA GLY A 2 -4.33 -5.27 -7.23
C GLY A 2 -4.66 -4.61 -5.89
N GLN A 3 -3.67 -3.95 -5.27
CA GLN A 3 -3.93 -3.11 -4.09
C GLN A 3 -4.85 -1.93 -4.49
N ILE A 4 -5.89 -1.70 -3.68
CA ILE A 4 -6.82 -0.59 -3.89
C ILE A 4 -6.23 0.66 -3.24
N ALA A 5 -6.11 1.76 -3.99
CA ALA A 5 -5.59 3.03 -3.52
C ALA A 5 -6.71 4.03 -3.18
N GLY A 6 -6.32 5.15 -2.57
CA GLY A 6 -7.20 6.31 -2.42
C GLY A 6 -7.71 6.84 -3.77
N PRO A 7 -8.87 7.51 -3.79
CA PRO A 7 -9.46 8.06 -5.01
C PRO A 7 -8.65 9.25 -5.54
N VAL A 8 -8.75 9.51 -6.85
CA VAL A 8 -7.99 10.58 -7.54
C VAL A 8 -8.87 11.71 -8.09
N HIS A 9 -10.15 11.45 -8.38
CA HIS A 9 -11.08 12.47 -8.89
C HIS A 9 -11.77 13.31 -7.80
N GLY A 10 -11.45 13.03 -6.53
CA GLY A 10 -11.94 13.77 -5.36
C GLY A 10 -13.15 13.12 -4.67
N GLY A 11 -13.34 13.48 -3.40
CA GLY A 11 -14.28 12.80 -2.51
C GLY A 11 -13.72 11.46 -1.98
N GLY A 12 -14.17 11.03 -0.79
CA GLY A 12 -13.63 9.84 -0.13
C GLY A 12 -12.21 10.00 0.41
N VAL A 13 -11.64 8.91 0.94
CA VAL A 13 -10.27 8.83 1.50
C VAL A 13 -9.71 7.42 1.33
N TRP A 14 -8.39 7.25 1.23
CA TRP A 14 -7.77 5.94 1.48
C TRP A 14 -8.02 5.57 2.95
N PRO A 15 -8.64 4.43 3.28
CA PRO A 15 -8.92 4.01 4.65
C PRO A 15 -7.74 4.25 5.62
N PRO A 16 -7.86 5.16 6.62
CA PRO A 16 -6.73 5.59 7.43
C PRO A 16 -6.00 4.50 8.23
N ARG A 17 -6.61 3.32 8.38
CA ARG A 17 -6.08 2.16 9.12
C ARG A 17 -5.42 1.11 8.23
N GLU A 18 -5.43 1.27 6.91
CA GLU A 18 -4.69 0.40 5.99
C GLU A 18 -3.18 0.56 6.14
N TRP A 19 -2.44 -0.46 5.69
CA TRP A 19 -1.00 -0.55 5.92
C TRP A 19 -0.22 0.62 5.30
N PHE A 20 -0.50 1.04 4.06
CA PHE A 20 0.27 2.12 3.44
C PHE A 20 -0.02 3.52 4.02
N PRO A 21 -1.29 3.97 4.19
CA PRO A 21 -1.56 5.21 4.92
C PRO A 21 -1.06 5.19 6.38
N THR A 22 -1.02 4.01 7.00
CA THR A 22 -0.46 3.87 8.36
C THR A 22 1.07 3.95 8.35
N LEU A 23 1.74 3.39 7.34
CA LEU A 23 3.18 3.49 7.12
C LEU A 23 3.61 4.93 6.91
N LEU A 24 2.87 5.73 6.14
CA LEU A 24 3.17 7.16 5.96
C LEU A 24 3.10 7.94 7.29
N ARG A 25 2.05 7.73 8.09
CA ARG A 25 1.93 8.36 9.42
C ARG A 25 2.96 7.87 10.43
N ALA A 26 3.37 6.60 10.34
CA ALA A 26 4.47 6.05 11.14
C ALA A 26 5.81 6.67 10.72
N SER A 27 6.04 6.84 9.41
CA SER A 27 7.24 7.48 8.85
C SER A 27 7.36 8.94 9.29
N GLN A 28 6.26 9.68 9.28
CA GLN A 28 6.18 11.04 9.82
C GLN A 28 6.50 11.07 11.33
N HIS A 29 5.99 10.11 12.10
CA HIS A 29 6.22 10.04 13.54
C HIS A 29 7.68 9.72 13.92
N ILE A 30 8.36 8.89 13.13
CA ILE A 30 9.76 8.49 13.38
C ILE A 30 10.79 9.33 12.59
N GLY A 31 10.33 10.27 11.75
CA GLY A 31 11.18 11.15 10.96
C GLY A 31 11.89 10.49 9.77
N ALA A 32 11.45 9.31 9.33
CA ALA A 32 12.07 8.57 8.23
C ALA A 32 11.05 7.72 7.43
N LEU A 33 11.15 7.75 6.10
CA LEU A 33 10.51 6.81 5.16
C LEU A 33 11.39 5.56 4.98
N PRO A 34 10.81 4.39 4.65
CA PRO A 34 11.61 3.26 4.19
C PRO A 34 12.12 3.53 2.77
N SER A 35 13.26 2.95 2.38
CA SER A 35 13.81 3.13 1.02
C SER A 35 13.06 2.33 -0.04
N THR A 36 12.51 1.18 0.34
CA THR A 36 11.74 0.27 -0.52
C THR A 36 10.55 -0.27 0.28
N LEU A 37 9.54 -0.88 -0.36
CA LEU A 37 8.46 -1.59 0.35
C LEU A 37 8.73 -3.11 0.50
N GLY A 38 10.00 -3.51 0.39
CA GLY A 38 10.44 -4.90 0.54
C GLY A 38 9.82 -5.80 -0.52
N ARG A 39 8.97 -6.73 -0.11
CA ARG A 39 8.26 -7.66 -1.02
C ARG A 39 7.07 -7.02 -1.77
N HIS A 40 6.70 -5.79 -1.43
CA HIS A 40 5.61 -5.04 -2.05
C HIS A 40 6.13 -3.79 -2.77
N ASN A 41 7.36 -3.86 -3.31
CA ASN A 41 8.02 -2.72 -3.93
C ASN A 41 7.44 -2.34 -5.29
N ASP A 42 6.86 -3.31 -5.98
CA ASP A 42 6.15 -3.13 -7.25
C ASP A 42 4.76 -2.56 -6.97
N ILE A 43 4.46 -1.40 -7.56
CA ILE A 43 3.22 -0.64 -7.34
C ILE A 43 2.32 -0.76 -8.57
N ASP A 44 1.35 -1.65 -8.46
CA ASP A 44 0.25 -1.91 -9.41
C ASP A 44 -1.08 -1.28 -8.95
N TRP A 45 -1.02 -0.32 -8.02
CA TRP A 45 -2.18 0.08 -7.23
C TRP A 45 -3.23 0.83 -8.05
N ILE A 46 -4.51 0.49 -7.86
CA ILE A 46 -5.63 1.10 -8.59
C ILE A 46 -6.49 1.98 -7.66
N PRO A 47 -6.72 3.27 -8.00
CA PRO A 47 -7.64 4.14 -7.25
C PRO A 47 -9.06 3.56 -7.15
N VAL A 48 -9.67 3.66 -5.96
CA VAL A 48 -10.99 3.05 -5.66
C VAL A 48 -12.13 3.59 -6.54
N ASP A 49 -12.06 4.86 -6.94
CA ASP A 49 -13.00 5.51 -7.86
C ASP A 49 -12.89 4.89 -9.27
N ILE A 50 -11.69 4.81 -9.83
CA ILE A 50 -11.43 4.16 -11.14
C ILE A 50 -11.84 2.69 -11.11
N LEU A 51 -11.49 1.95 -10.04
CA LEU A 51 -11.87 0.55 -9.85
C LEU A 51 -13.40 0.38 -9.84
N SER A 52 -14.13 1.28 -9.18
CA SER A 52 -15.60 1.20 -9.12
C SER A 52 -16.26 1.37 -10.48
N GLN A 53 -15.77 2.28 -11.32
CA GLN A 53 -16.23 2.46 -12.70
C GLN A 53 -15.97 1.21 -13.55
N ILE A 54 -14.74 0.67 -13.51
CA ILE A 54 -14.37 -0.54 -14.26
C ILE A 54 -15.24 -1.75 -13.87
N ILE A 55 -15.62 -1.88 -12.59
CA ILE A 55 -16.52 -2.94 -12.13
C ILE A 55 -17.92 -2.80 -12.73
N VAL A 56 -18.44 -1.57 -12.87
CA VAL A 56 -19.75 -1.31 -13.52
C VAL A 56 -19.67 -1.63 -15.02
N GLU A 57 -18.66 -1.12 -15.72
CA GLU A 57 -18.46 -1.38 -17.16
C GLU A 57 -18.31 -2.88 -17.46
N ILE A 58 -17.58 -3.62 -16.61
CA ILE A 58 -17.49 -5.09 -16.71
C ILE A 58 -18.83 -5.75 -16.43
N ALA A 59 -19.59 -5.31 -15.43
CA ALA A 59 -20.90 -5.89 -15.11
C ALA A 59 -21.91 -5.70 -16.27
N GLU A 60 -22.01 -4.48 -16.81
CA GLU A 60 -22.84 -4.17 -17.98
C GLU A 60 -22.43 -4.99 -19.20
N TYR A 61 -21.12 -5.09 -19.47
CA TYR A 61 -20.58 -5.94 -20.52
C TYR A 61 -20.93 -7.41 -20.30
N VAL A 62 -20.84 -7.96 -19.08
CA VAL A 62 -21.17 -9.37 -18.81
C VAL A 62 -22.67 -9.62 -18.98
N ILE A 63 -23.53 -8.72 -18.52
CA ILE A 63 -25.00 -8.84 -18.61
C ILE A 63 -25.48 -8.69 -20.07
N GLY A 64 -24.88 -7.79 -20.85
CA GLY A 64 -25.27 -7.54 -22.25
C GLY A 64 -24.82 -8.61 -23.27
N ARG A 65 -24.10 -9.66 -22.84
CA ARG A 65 -23.59 -10.71 -23.73
C ARG A 65 -24.49 -11.96 -23.65
N PRO A 66 -24.98 -12.51 -24.79
CA PRO A 66 -25.77 -13.75 -24.78
C PRO A 66 -25.07 -14.87 -24.01
N ALA A 67 -25.83 -15.63 -23.22
CA ALA A 67 -25.30 -16.62 -22.29
C ALA A 67 -24.48 -17.71 -23.00
N ARG A 68 -23.15 -17.54 -23.01
CA ARG A 68 -22.22 -18.53 -23.56
C ARG A 68 -22.09 -19.69 -22.56
N THR A 69 -22.49 -20.87 -23.00
CA THR A 69 -22.53 -22.09 -22.18
C THR A 69 -21.14 -22.47 -21.66
N GLY A 70 -20.94 -22.35 -20.34
CA GLY A 70 -19.86 -23.02 -19.61
C GLY A 70 -18.55 -22.26 -19.39
N ALA A 71 -18.42 -20.99 -19.80
CA ALA A 71 -17.17 -20.23 -19.66
C ALA A 71 -17.27 -19.06 -18.67
N SER A 72 -16.65 -19.19 -17.49
CA SER A 72 -16.47 -18.08 -16.55
C SER A 72 -15.44 -17.08 -17.06
N MET A 73 -15.80 -15.80 -17.12
CA MET A 73 -14.86 -14.71 -17.42
C MET A 73 -14.14 -14.25 -16.14
N VAL A 74 -12.82 -14.09 -16.21
CA VAL A 74 -11.98 -13.62 -15.11
C VAL A 74 -11.21 -12.38 -15.57
N PHE A 75 -11.26 -11.32 -14.77
CA PHE A 75 -10.62 -10.03 -15.08
C PHE A 75 -9.59 -9.71 -13.99
N ASN A 76 -8.33 -9.48 -14.37
CA ASN A 76 -7.36 -8.91 -13.44
C ASN A 76 -7.40 -7.37 -13.54
N ILE A 77 -7.94 -6.72 -12.51
CA ILE A 77 -8.04 -5.27 -12.44
C ILE A 77 -6.93 -4.74 -11.52
N ALA A 78 -5.93 -4.08 -12.11
CA ALA A 78 -4.82 -3.41 -11.45
C ALA A 78 -4.35 -2.26 -12.35
N ASN A 79 -3.46 -1.39 -11.89
CA ASN A 79 -2.76 -0.46 -12.77
C ASN A 79 -1.84 -1.28 -13.71
N PRO A 80 -1.95 -1.17 -15.05
CA PRO A 80 -1.05 -1.86 -15.98
C PRO A 80 0.38 -1.30 -15.98
N GLU A 81 0.58 -0.06 -15.52
CA GLU A 81 1.90 0.59 -15.46
C GLU A 81 2.52 0.43 -14.07
N THR A 82 3.06 -0.76 -13.79
CA THR A 82 3.75 -1.06 -12.54
C THR A 82 5.02 -0.21 -12.39
N VAL A 83 5.17 0.48 -11.26
CA VAL A 83 6.36 1.29 -10.93
C VAL A 83 7.01 0.84 -9.61
N PRO A 84 8.34 0.99 -9.43
CA PRO A 84 8.98 0.72 -8.14
C PRO A 84 8.69 1.85 -7.14
N PHE A 85 8.49 1.55 -5.85
CA PHE A 85 8.15 2.52 -4.80
C PHE A 85 9.14 3.70 -4.69
N GLU A 86 10.40 3.48 -5.04
CA GLU A 86 11.45 4.51 -5.09
C GLU A 86 11.03 5.72 -5.96
N SER A 87 10.20 5.50 -6.98
CA SER A 87 9.62 6.57 -7.83
C SER A 87 8.64 7.50 -7.09
N LEU A 88 8.02 7.02 -6.00
CA LEU A 88 7.13 7.83 -5.17
C LEU A 88 7.89 8.68 -4.16
N LEU A 89 9.11 8.29 -3.73
CA LEU A 89 9.86 8.97 -2.68
C LEU A 89 10.00 10.50 -2.86
N PRO A 90 10.27 11.06 -4.06
CA PRO A 90 10.33 12.51 -4.26
C PRO A 90 9.04 13.24 -3.86
N HIS A 91 7.89 12.59 -4.10
CA HIS A 91 6.54 13.09 -3.80
C HIS A 91 6.15 12.95 -2.32
N LEU A 92 6.91 12.15 -1.54
CA LEU A 92 6.67 11.88 -0.12
C LEU A 92 7.56 12.71 0.81
N THR A 93 8.41 13.59 0.28
CA THR A 93 9.36 14.45 1.02
C THR A 93 8.71 15.34 2.10
N GLY A 94 7.45 15.74 1.92
CA GLY A 94 6.67 16.47 2.93
C GLY A 94 6.23 15.64 4.14
N ILE A 95 6.47 14.32 4.14
CA ILE A 95 6.07 13.39 5.21
C ILE A 95 7.25 13.13 6.15
N ALA A 96 8.44 12.92 5.60
CA ALA A 96 9.69 12.80 6.37
C ALA A 96 10.90 13.19 5.51
N ILE A 97 11.91 13.77 6.17
CA ILE A 97 13.13 14.29 5.53
C ILE A 97 14.10 13.14 5.18
N ASN A 98 14.13 12.08 5.97
CA ASN A 98 15.08 10.97 5.81
C ASN A 98 14.45 9.79 5.07
N THR A 99 15.27 9.05 4.33
CA THR A 99 14.95 7.74 3.77
C THR A 99 15.96 6.73 4.29
N VAL A 100 15.51 5.59 4.84
CA VAL A 100 16.37 4.59 5.48
C VAL A 100 16.05 3.16 5.02
N PRO A 101 17.00 2.21 5.07
CA PRO A 101 16.73 0.81 4.74
C PRO A 101 15.55 0.22 5.52
N CYS A 102 14.80 -0.69 4.92
CA CYS A 102 13.50 -1.12 5.45
C CYS A 102 13.59 -1.81 6.83
N GLY A 103 14.69 -2.52 7.11
CA GLY A 103 14.99 -3.06 8.44
C GLY A 103 15.29 -1.99 9.50
N GLU A 104 15.94 -0.89 9.10
CA GLU A 104 16.20 0.27 9.96
C GLU A 104 14.91 1.03 10.26
N TRP A 105 14.02 1.19 9.28
CA TRP A 105 12.68 1.75 9.47
C TRP A 105 11.86 0.95 10.51
N VAL A 106 11.89 -0.38 10.43
CA VAL A 106 11.25 -1.27 11.43
C VAL A 106 11.89 -1.14 12.82
N ARG A 107 13.21 -0.94 12.90
CA ARG A 107 13.93 -0.71 14.16
C ARG A 107 13.50 0.61 14.81
N LEU A 108 13.43 1.69 14.04
CA LEU A 108 12.97 3.00 14.49
C LEU A 108 11.50 2.97 14.95
N LEU A 109 10.61 2.32 14.19
CA LEU A 109 9.22 2.12 14.60
C LEU A 109 9.10 1.33 15.91
N GLN A 110 9.88 0.26 16.09
CA GLN A 110 9.91 -0.48 17.36
C GLN A 110 10.37 0.41 18.53
N GLN A 111 11.42 1.20 18.36
CA GLN A 111 11.92 2.08 19.42
C GLN A 111 10.93 3.20 19.78
N SER A 112 10.18 3.72 18.81
CA SER A 112 9.12 4.72 19.06
C SER A 112 7.98 4.17 19.94
N ALA A 113 7.75 2.86 19.94
CA ALA A 113 6.82 2.21 20.85
C ALA A 113 7.41 2.08 22.27
N THR A 114 8.65 1.58 22.38
CA THR A 114 9.31 1.32 23.67
C THR A 114 9.55 2.62 24.47
N ASN A 115 9.88 3.72 23.80
CA ASN A 115 10.25 4.98 24.47
C ASN A 115 9.04 5.80 24.96
N ARG A 116 7.80 5.41 24.64
CA ARG A 116 6.56 6.10 25.07
C ARG A 116 5.42 5.13 25.43
N PRO A 117 5.61 4.24 26.43
CA PRO A 117 4.62 3.20 26.77
C PRO A 117 3.29 3.75 27.30
N THR A 118 3.25 5.01 27.73
CA THR A 118 2.05 5.71 28.24
C THR A 118 1.35 6.59 27.20
N ALA A 119 1.85 6.67 25.95
CA ALA A 119 1.25 7.50 24.91
C ALA A 119 0.22 6.70 24.08
N PRO A 120 -1.09 6.99 24.18
CA PRO A 120 -2.10 6.33 23.35
C PRO A 120 -2.00 6.83 21.89
N GLY A 121 -1.30 6.08 21.03
CA GLY A 121 -1.46 6.23 19.58
C GLY A 121 -0.20 6.42 18.72
N THR A 122 0.97 5.90 19.09
CA THR A 122 2.11 5.80 18.16
C THR A 122 1.68 5.11 16.85
N PRO A 123 1.69 5.80 15.69
CA PRO A 123 1.16 5.22 14.45
C PRO A 123 1.94 3.99 14.00
N GLY A 124 1.28 3.04 13.35
CA GLY A 124 1.93 1.85 12.78
C GLY A 124 2.38 0.75 13.75
N VAL A 125 2.49 1.01 15.05
CA VAL A 125 2.94 -0.01 16.03
C VAL A 125 2.06 -1.27 16.02
N LYS A 126 0.74 -1.12 15.84
CA LYS A 126 -0.21 -2.25 15.69
C LYS A 126 0.02 -3.11 14.43
N LEU A 127 0.74 -2.58 13.44
CA LEU A 127 1.11 -3.27 12.20
C LEU A 127 2.60 -3.66 12.14
N LEU A 128 3.35 -3.52 13.24
CA LEU A 128 4.79 -3.84 13.29
C LEU A 128 5.11 -5.29 12.86
N GLY A 129 4.21 -6.24 13.12
CA GLY A 129 4.34 -7.62 12.62
C GLY A 129 4.18 -7.74 11.09
N LEU A 130 3.27 -6.97 10.50
CA LEU A 130 3.08 -6.89 9.05
C LEU A 130 4.31 -6.27 8.38
N TYR A 131 4.78 -5.11 8.87
CA TYR A 131 5.96 -4.46 8.31
C TYR A 131 7.22 -5.33 8.43
N ARG A 132 7.41 -6.06 9.54
CA ARG A 132 8.47 -7.07 9.65
C ARG A 132 8.36 -8.13 8.55
N SER A 133 7.17 -8.69 8.32
CA SER A 133 6.97 -9.73 7.30
C SER A 133 7.25 -9.22 5.88
N ALA A 134 6.72 -8.02 5.55
CA ALA A 134 6.90 -7.36 4.27
C ALA A 134 8.36 -6.95 3.98
N PHE A 135 9.06 -6.44 5.00
CA PHE A 135 10.40 -5.85 4.85
C PHE A 135 11.54 -6.81 5.21
N THR A 136 11.26 -8.00 5.73
CA THR A 136 12.25 -9.08 5.78
C THR A 136 12.51 -9.54 4.35
N PRO A 137 13.77 -9.55 3.88
CA PRO A 137 14.11 -10.11 2.57
C PRO A 137 13.48 -11.49 2.37
N GLY A 138 13.13 -11.84 1.13
CA GLY A 138 12.94 -13.25 0.82
C GLY A 138 14.24 -13.99 1.17
N LYS A 139 14.15 -15.22 1.70
CA LYS A 139 15.28 -16.13 1.52
C LYS A 139 15.45 -16.25 0.01
N SER A 140 16.60 -15.82 -0.51
CA SER A 140 16.88 -15.98 -1.94
C SER A 140 16.82 -17.47 -2.27
N PRO A 141 16.09 -17.89 -3.32
CA PRO A 141 16.03 -19.29 -3.73
C PRO A 141 17.33 -19.66 -4.47
N PHE A 142 18.38 -19.88 -3.68
CA PHE A 142 19.66 -20.48 -4.05
C PHE A 142 19.96 -21.60 -3.04
#